data_AF-A0AAV8G4J9-F1
#
_entry.id   AF-A0AAV8G4J9-F1
#
_cell.length_a   1.000
_cell.length_b   1.000
_cell.length_c   1.000
_cell.angle_alpha   90.00
_cell.angle_beta   90.00
_cell.angle_gamma   90.00
#
_symmetry.space_group_name_H-M   'P 1'
#
loop_
_entity.id
_entity.type
_entity.pdbx_description
1 polymer ?
#
loop_
_entity_poly.entity_id
_entity_poly.type
_entity_poly.pdbx_seq_one_letter_code
_entity_poly.pdbx_strand_id
1 'polypeptide(L)'
;MVSVNLGVLHYVLDHIYCTILHRMKIGTPFFSKGWGGTNLELLERMVNQLFPNAASLAWPPAVIKPAWKTKWETNNACLKECSFATPCEEELVHALPPESRTARVAFLVPKSVPAEKMACVVHLAGTGDHTFERRLRLGAPLLKQNIATMVLESPYYGNRRPIMQRGSKLLCVSDLLLLGKATIDESRSLLHWLEAEAGFSKTGICGLSMGGVHAAMVGALHPTPVATLPFLAPHSAVVPFCEGLYQHVTAWDALKEDASHPLVKCNGEVTLEQVKEKLRSVLSLTDVTKFPVPKDPNAVIFVAATDDGYIPKHSVLELQKAWPGSEVRWVTGGHVSSFFLHGDAFRKAIVDGLNRLSWRKASP
;
A
#
# COMPACT_ATOMS: atom_id res chain seq x y z
N MET A 1 -43.16 1.75 -2.02
CA MET A 1 -41.90 1.01 -1.76
C MET A 1 -40.77 1.86 -2.32
N VAL A 2 -40.10 2.65 -1.49
CA VAL A 2 -39.01 3.53 -1.96
C VAL A 2 -37.86 2.61 -2.36
N SER A 3 -37.55 2.51 -3.66
CA SER A 3 -36.35 1.82 -4.11
C SER A 3 -35.15 2.64 -3.64
N VAL A 4 -34.62 2.30 -2.46
CA VAL A 4 -33.37 2.89 -2.00
C VAL A 4 -32.30 2.45 -2.99
N ASN A 5 -31.73 3.41 -3.73
CA ASN A 5 -30.65 3.13 -4.65
C ASN A 5 -29.47 2.59 -3.84
N LEU A 6 -29.17 1.30 -4.02
CA LEU A 6 -28.18 0.57 -3.23
C LEU A 6 -26.78 1.22 -3.32
N GLY A 7 -26.44 1.82 -4.47
CA GLY A 7 -25.20 2.57 -4.65
C GLY A 7 -25.13 3.84 -3.78
N VAL A 8 -26.25 4.57 -3.69
CA VAL A 8 -26.37 5.73 -2.78
C VAL A 8 -26.19 5.31 -1.33
N LEU A 9 -26.73 4.16 -0.92
CA LEU A 9 -26.55 3.65 0.43
C LEU A 9 -25.08 3.35 0.73
N HIS A 10 -24.35 2.71 -0.19
CA HIS A 10 -22.92 2.44 -0.02
C HIS A 10 -22.07 3.71 0.07
N TYR A 11 -22.31 4.66 -0.82
CA TYR A 11 -21.65 5.97 -0.79
C TYR A 11 -21.94 6.70 0.52
N VAL A 12 -23.20 6.69 0.98
CA VAL A 12 -23.61 7.26 2.26
C VAL A 12 -22.96 6.52 3.42
N LEU A 13 -22.77 5.20 3.38
CA LEU A 13 -22.05 4.46 4.42
C LEU A 13 -20.60 4.89 4.52
N ASP A 14 -19.89 5.11 3.41
CA ASP A 14 -18.54 5.67 3.42
C ASP A 14 -18.52 7.07 4.08
N HIS A 15 -19.49 7.92 3.73
CA HIS A 15 -19.62 9.26 4.31
C HIS A 15 -19.99 9.23 5.78
N ILE A 16 -20.88 8.33 6.20
CA ILE A 16 -21.25 8.13 7.61
C ILE A 16 -20.05 7.60 8.38
N TYR A 17 -19.32 6.63 7.86
CA TYR A 17 -18.09 6.12 8.51
C TYR A 17 -17.06 7.24 8.69
N CYS A 18 -16.81 8.03 7.64
CA CYS A 18 -15.92 9.20 7.73
C CYS A 18 -16.46 10.26 8.72
N THR A 19 -17.76 10.56 8.66
CA THR A 19 -18.42 11.60 9.46
C THR A 19 -18.52 11.21 10.93
N ILE A 20 -18.79 9.95 11.27
CA ILE A 20 -18.81 9.44 12.65
C ILE A 20 -17.40 9.53 13.24
N LEU A 21 -16.37 9.15 12.48
CA LEU A 21 -14.98 9.32 12.90
C LEU A 21 -14.59 10.80 13.07
N HIS A 22 -15.16 11.71 12.28
CA HIS A 22 -14.86 13.15 12.31
C HIS A 22 -15.65 13.93 13.38
N ARG A 23 -16.99 13.82 13.40
CA ARG A 23 -17.89 14.61 14.27
C ARG A 23 -17.80 14.22 15.74
N MET A 24 -17.44 12.98 16.05
CA MET A 24 -17.30 12.59 17.45
C MET A 24 -16.00 13.12 18.09
N LYS A 25 -15.10 13.79 17.34
CA LYS A 25 -13.74 14.15 17.78
C LYS A 25 -12.98 12.97 18.41
N ILE A 26 -13.35 11.73 18.04
CA ILE A 26 -12.72 10.50 18.53
C ILE A 26 -11.47 10.28 17.66
N GLY A 27 -10.46 11.11 17.84
CA GLY A 27 -9.16 10.95 17.19
C GLY A 27 -8.50 12.26 16.75
N THR A 28 -7.18 12.23 16.66
CA THR A 28 -6.39 13.28 16.03
C THR A 28 -6.59 13.24 14.50
N PRO A 29 -6.78 14.37 13.82
CA PRO A 29 -6.80 14.41 12.35
C PRO A 29 -5.47 13.93 11.77
N PHE A 30 -5.46 13.57 10.48
CA PHE A 30 -4.21 13.37 9.75
C PHE A 30 -3.40 14.67 9.73
N PHE A 31 -2.08 14.53 9.81
CA PHE A 31 -1.11 15.61 9.68
C PHE A 31 -1.22 16.67 10.78
N SER A 32 -1.68 16.28 11.98
CA SER A 32 -1.84 17.18 13.12
C SER A 32 -0.54 17.81 13.65
N LYS A 33 0.63 17.37 13.14
CA LYS A 33 1.95 17.94 13.42
C LYS A 33 2.60 18.59 12.18
N GLY A 34 1.83 18.85 11.13
CA GLY A 34 2.30 19.63 9.99
C GLY A 34 2.98 18.81 8.88
N TRP A 35 3.94 19.42 8.20
CA TRP A 35 4.59 18.90 7.00
C TRP A 35 5.67 17.86 7.30
N GLY A 36 6.37 18.01 8.43
CA GLY A 36 7.46 17.13 8.84
C GLY A 36 8.88 17.63 8.55
N GLY A 37 9.03 18.92 8.16
CA GLY A 37 10.31 19.61 8.05
C GLY A 37 11.34 18.91 7.15
N THR A 38 12.55 18.70 7.67
CA THR A 38 13.69 18.11 6.93
C THR A 38 13.40 16.72 6.37
N ASN A 39 12.51 15.94 7.00
CA ASN A 39 12.12 14.63 6.48
C ASN A 39 11.35 14.76 5.15
N LEU A 40 10.53 15.79 5.00
CA LEU A 40 9.82 16.04 3.74
C LEU A 40 10.80 16.47 2.64
N GLU A 41 11.72 17.38 2.96
CA GLU A 41 12.76 17.84 2.02
C GLU A 41 13.65 16.68 1.53
N LEU A 42 14.03 15.76 2.44
CA LEU A 42 14.74 14.53 2.11
C LEU A 42 13.95 13.70 1.08
N LEU A 43 12.66 13.48 1.33
CA LEU A 43 11.81 12.65 0.47
C LEU A 43 11.59 13.27 -0.91
N GLU A 44 11.35 14.58 -0.97
CA GLU A 44 11.24 15.31 -2.25
C GLU A 44 12.53 15.16 -3.07
N ARG A 45 13.70 15.31 -2.42
CA ARG A 45 15.01 15.10 -3.05
C ARG A 45 15.17 13.68 -3.59
N MET A 46 14.87 12.66 -2.77
CA MET A 46 14.98 11.26 -3.18
C MET A 46 14.05 10.94 -4.36
N VAL A 47 12.82 11.44 -4.33
CA VAL A 47 11.84 11.19 -5.40
C VAL A 47 12.24 11.87 -6.71
N ASN A 48 12.74 13.10 -6.65
CA ASN A 48 13.25 13.81 -7.83
C ASN A 48 14.46 13.11 -8.47
N GLN A 49 15.23 12.33 -7.69
CA GLN A 49 16.29 11.46 -8.24
C GLN A 49 15.74 10.16 -8.83
N LEU A 50 14.61 9.66 -8.31
CA LEU A 50 13.98 8.41 -8.77
C LEU A 50 13.26 8.54 -10.10
N PHE A 51 12.39 9.55 -10.32
CA PHE A 51 11.58 9.63 -11.54
C PHE A 51 12.32 9.88 -12.88
N PRO A 52 13.55 10.44 -12.94
CA PRO A 52 14.34 10.38 -14.17
C PRO A 52 14.97 8.99 -14.40
N ASN A 53 15.09 8.16 -13.37
CA ASN A 53 15.92 6.94 -13.33
C ASN A 53 15.17 5.71 -12.79
N ALA A 54 13.84 5.70 -12.79
CA ALA A 54 13.06 4.65 -12.12
C ALA A 54 13.32 3.27 -12.74
N ALA A 55 13.60 3.23 -14.04
CA ALA A 55 13.99 2.02 -14.76
C ALA A 55 15.42 1.53 -14.45
N SER A 56 16.27 2.38 -13.87
CA SER A 56 17.66 2.08 -13.49
C SER A 56 17.85 1.94 -11.97
N LEU A 57 16.77 1.76 -11.22
CA LEU A 57 16.83 1.41 -9.80
C LEU A 57 17.69 0.14 -9.64
N ALA A 58 18.62 0.18 -8.69
CA ALA A 58 19.56 -0.91 -8.45
C ALA A 58 18.83 -2.26 -8.25
N TRP A 59 19.31 -3.27 -8.96
CA TRP A 59 18.89 -4.66 -8.83
C TRP A 59 20.14 -5.55 -8.70
N PRO A 60 20.19 -6.52 -7.78
CA PRO A 60 19.13 -6.90 -6.84
C PRO A 60 18.90 -5.82 -5.76
N PRO A 61 17.69 -5.78 -5.14
CA PRO A 61 17.47 -4.95 -3.96
C PRO A 61 18.35 -5.44 -2.81
N ALA A 62 18.45 -4.63 -1.75
CA ALA A 62 19.24 -5.02 -0.58
C ALA A 62 18.74 -6.36 -0.02
N VAL A 63 19.70 -7.29 0.14
CA VAL A 63 19.43 -8.67 0.55
C VAL A 63 19.02 -8.71 2.01
N ILE A 64 17.94 -9.42 2.29
CA ILE A 64 17.43 -9.66 3.65
C ILE A 64 17.67 -11.12 4.06
N LYS A 65 17.87 -11.35 5.35
CA LYS A 65 18.05 -12.68 5.93
C LYS A 65 16.98 -12.93 7.00
N PRO A 66 15.72 -13.22 6.59
CA PRO A 66 14.62 -13.41 7.53
C PRO A 66 14.83 -14.66 8.38
N ALA A 67 14.91 -14.48 9.70
CA ALA A 67 14.96 -15.58 10.66
C ALA A 67 13.52 -15.97 11.07
N TRP A 68 13.03 -17.08 10.53
CA TRP A 68 11.65 -17.53 10.71
C TRP A 68 11.43 -18.27 12.03
N LYS A 69 10.41 -17.86 12.79
CA LYS A 69 9.88 -18.56 13.96
C LYS A 69 8.49 -19.11 13.66
N THR A 70 8.31 -20.41 13.77
CA THR A 70 6.98 -21.05 13.68
C THR A 70 6.10 -20.57 14.83
N LYS A 71 4.90 -20.08 14.49
CA LYS A 71 3.87 -19.66 15.46
C LYS A 71 2.76 -20.69 15.61
N TRP A 72 2.41 -21.33 14.50
CA TRP A 72 1.40 -22.37 14.47
C TRP A 72 1.68 -23.30 13.29
N GLU A 73 1.29 -24.56 13.46
CA GLU A 73 1.50 -25.59 12.45
C GLU A 73 0.38 -26.63 12.51
N THR A 74 -0.02 -27.12 11.33
CA THR A 74 -0.91 -28.27 11.14
C THR A 74 -0.29 -29.23 10.13
N ASN A 75 -0.98 -30.33 9.83
CA ASN A 75 -0.56 -31.25 8.78
C ASN A 75 -0.45 -30.59 7.40
N ASN A 76 -1.27 -29.56 7.12
CA ASN A 76 -1.38 -28.99 5.77
C ASN A 76 -0.75 -27.60 5.62
N ALA A 77 -0.61 -26.85 6.72
CA ALA A 77 -0.15 -25.45 6.68
C ALA A 77 0.71 -25.08 7.87
N CYS A 78 1.58 -24.09 7.68
CA CYS A 78 2.44 -23.52 8.71
C CYS A 78 2.37 -21.99 8.67
N LEU A 79 2.20 -21.37 9.84
CA LEU A 79 2.34 -19.93 10.03
C LEU A 79 3.68 -19.65 10.71
N LYS A 80 4.52 -18.87 10.04
CA LYS A 80 5.81 -18.39 10.54
C LYS A 80 5.76 -16.87 10.69
N GLU A 81 6.53 -16.33 11.61
CA GLU A 81 6.81 -14.90 11.66
C GLU A 81 8.32 -14.65 11.67
N CYS A 82 8.74 -13.53 11.10
CA CYS A 82 10.11 -13.04 11.23
C CYS A 82 10.12 -11.53 11.44
N SER A 83 11.29 -11.02 11.79
CA SER A 83 11.58 -9.59 11.81
C SER A 83 13.01 -9.36 11.33
N PHE A 84 13.23 -8.26 10.63
CA PHE A 84 14.54 -7.89 10.07
C PHE A 84 14.68 -6.37 10.02
N ALA A 85 15.90 -5.85 10.08
CA ALA A 85 16.14 -4.42 9.90
C ALA A 85 15.69 -4.00 8.50
N THR A 86 15.01 -2.85 8.39
CA THR A 86 14.53 -2.36 7.10
C THR A 86 15.69 -2.21 6.11
N PRO A 87 15.53 -2.62 4.84
CA PRO A 87 16.60 -2.57 3.82
C PRO A 87 16.80 -1.16 3.24
N CYS A 88 16.10 -0.16 3.77
CA CYS A 88 16.20 1.22 3.31
C CYS A 88 17.59 1.83 3.55
N GLU A 89 17.92 2.84 2.76
CA GLU A 89 19.14 3.64 2.90
C GLU A 89 19.21 4.32 4.27
N GLU A 90 20.43 4.53 4.77
CA GLU A 90 20.72 5.04 6.11
C GLU A 90 19.99 6.37 6.42
N GLU A 91 19.97 7.31 5.47
CA GLU A 91 19.25 8.58 5.61
C GLU A 91 17.75 8.36 5.89
N LEU A 92 17.12 7.40 5.20
CA LEU A 92 15.70 7.07 5.41
C LEU A 92 15.48 6.35 6.74
N VAL A 93 16.40 5.47 7.15
CA VAL A 93 16.35 4.79 8.46
C VAL A 93 16.39 5.80 9.61
N HIS A 94 17.19 6.86 9.49
CA HIS A 94 17.24 7.93 10.48
C HIS A 94 15.93 8.74 10.52
N ALA A 95 15.32 9.00 9.35
CA ALA A 95 14.03 9.68 9.26
C ALA A 95 12.86 8.85 9.79
N LEU A 96 12.95 7.51 9.73
CA LEU A 96 11.94 6.61 10.29
C LEU A 96 11.92 6.64 11.83
N PRO A 97 10.72 6.56 12.44
CA PRO A 97 10.61 6.36 13.87
C PRO A 97 11.23 5.02 14.27
N PRO A 98 11.86 4.92 15.46
CA PRO A 98 12.57 3.71 15.89
C PRO A 98 11.76 2.42 15.74
N GLU A 99 10.46 2.47 16.07
CA GLU A 99 9.52 1.35 15.99
C GLU A 99 9.33 0.84 14.55
N SER A 100 9.54 1.70 13.54
CA SER A 100 9.41 1.37 12.13
C SER A 100 10.72 0.94 11.47
N ARG A 101 11.86 0.98 12.16
CA ARG A 101 13.18 0.57 11.60
C ARG A 101 13.34 -0.94 11.45
N THR A 102 12.45 -1.72 12.07
CA THR A 102 12.42 -3.18 11.95
C THR A 102 11.14 -3.61 11.24
N ALA A 103 11.30 -4.25 10.09
CA ALA A 103 10.22 -4.88 9.35
C ALA A 103 9.71 -6.12 10.09
N ARG A 104 8.39 -6.36 10.04
CA ARG A 104 7.75 -7.54 10.62
C ARG A 104 6.89 -8.22 9.60
N VAL A 105 7.05 -9.55 9.49
CA VAL A 105 6.40 -10.34 8.45
C VAL A 105 5.78 -11.59 9.05
N ALA A 106 4.54 -11.89 8.65
CA ALA A 106 3.92 -13.20 8.83
C ALA A 106 3.89 -13.95 7.50
N PHE A 107 4.10 -15.26 7.54
CA PHE A 107 4.18 -16.09 6.35
C PHE A 107 3.40 -17.39 6.54
N LEU A 108 2.29 -17.50 5.81
CA LEU A 108 1.40 -18.64 5.82
C LEU A 108 1.64 -19.49 4.57
N VAL A 109 2.09 -20.73 4.77
CA VAL A 109 2.62 -21.58 3.70
C VAL A 109 2.00 -22.97 3.74
N PRO A 110 1.66 -23.59 2.59
CA PRO A 110 1.35 -25.02 2.51
C PRO A 110 2.58 -25.87 2.87
N LYS A 111 2.39 -27.00 3.57
CA LYS A 111 3.51 -27.87 3.98
C LYS A 111 3.92 -28.92 2.94
N SER A 112 2.95 -29.48 2.23
CA SER A 112 3.15 -30.68 1.41
C SER A 112 3.50 -30.38 -0.05
N VAL A 113 3.88 -29.14 -0.36
CA VAL A 113 4.15 -28.70 -1.72
C VAL A 113 5.52 -28.01 -1.74
N PRO A 114 6.45 -28.43 -2.63
CA PRO A 114 7.72 -27.73 -2.82
C PRO A 114 7.52 -26.30 -3.33
N ALA A 115 8.39 -25.37 -2.96
CA ALA A 115 8.29 -23.95 -3.34
C ALA A 115 8.27 -23.73 -4.86
N GLU A 116 9.02 -24.53 -5.60
CA GLU A 116 9.05 -24.56 -7.08
C GLU A 116 7.69 -24.88 -7.73
N LYS A 117 6.75 -25.46 -6.98
CA LYS A 117 5.38 -25.79 -7.42
C LYS A 117 4.32 -24.92 -6.75
N MET A 118 4.75 -23.85 -6.06
CA MET A 118 3.89 -22.91 -5.37
C MET A 118 3.99 -21.52 -5.98
N ALA A 119 2.93 -20.74 -5.76
CA ALA A 119 2.99 -19.30 -5.86
C ALA A 119 3.10 -18.68 -4.45
N CYS A 120 3.62 -17.46 -4.35
CA CYS A 120 3.54 -16.66 -3.13
C CYS A 120 3.12 -15.23 -3.45
N VAL A 121 2.19 -14.68 -2.66
CA VAL A 121 1.78 -13.28 -2.77
C VAL A 121 2.15 -12.52 -1.51
N VAL A 122 2.76 -11.35 -1.69
CA VAL A 122 3.01 -10.38 -0.62
C VAL A 122 1.76 -9.49 -0.47
N HIS A 123 1.24 -9.37 0.75
CA HIS A 123 0.01 -8.63 1.08
C HIS A 123 0.32 -7.37 1.89
N LEU A 124 0.01 -6.22 1.30
CA LEU A 124 0.25 -4.91 1.89
C LEU A 124 -1.00 -4.34 2.58
N ALA A 125 -0.78 -3.62 3.68
CA ALA A 125 -1.83 -3.05 4.51
C ALA A 125 -2.52 -1.86 3.83
N GLY A 126 -3.84 -1.79 3.94
CA GLY A 126 -4.57 -0.53 3.75
C GLY A 126 -4.51 0.36 4.98
N THR A 127 -5.01 1.59 4.87
CA THR A 127 -5.06 2.52 6.00
C THR A 127 -5.85 1.93 7.17
N GLY A 128 -5.23 1.79 8.34
CA GLY A 128 -5.87 1.19 9.53
C GLY A 128 -5.80 -0.32 9.64
N ASP A 129 -5.23 -1.02 8.66
CA ASP A 129 -4.98 -2.47 8.73
C ASP A 129 -3.71 -2.75 9.56
N HIS A 130 -3.87 -2.70 10.88
CA HIS A 130 -2.75 -2.65 11.82
C HIS A 130 -1.97 -3.96 11.96
N THR A 131 -2.63 -5.11 11.97
CA THR A 131 -2.02 -6.41 12.27
C THR A 131 -2.03 -7.33 11.04
N PHE A 132 -1.51 -8.54 11.18
CA PHE A 132 -1.51 -9.52 10.08
C PHE A 132 -2.89 -10.12 9.78
N GLU A 133 -3.80 -10.11 10.74
CA GLU A 133 -4.95 -11.02 10.80
C GLU A 133 -5.86 -10.92 9.58
N ARG A 134 -6.24 -9.70 9.18
CA ARG A 134 -7.15 -9.51 8.06
C ARG A 134 -6.58 -10.06 6.76
N ARG A 135 -5.30 -9.79 6.50
CA ARG A 135 -4.60 -10.24 5.29
C ARG A 135 -4.33 -11.74 5.31
N LEU A 136 -4.04 -12.32 6.48
CA LEU A 136 -3.99 -13.77 6.66
C LEU A 136 -5.36 -14.42 6.39
N ARG A 137 -6.47 -13.84 6.86
CA ARG A 137 -7.82 -14.34 6.56
C ARG A 137 -8.15 -14.24 5.07
N LEU A 138 -7.70 -13.18 4.38
CA LEU A 138 -7.86 -13.04 2.94
C LEU A 138 -7.10 -14.15 2.18
N GLY A 139 -5.86 -14.44 2.59
CA GLY A 139 -4.97 -15.38 1.93
C GLY A 139 -5.15 -16.85 2.31
N ALA A 140 -5.65 -17.16 3.52
CA ALA A 140 -5.78 -18.54 4.01
C ALA A 140 -6.54 -19.49 3.06
N PRO A 141 -7.66 -19.09 2.42
CA PRO A 141 -8.33 -19.94 1.44
C PRO A 141 -7.49 -20.27 0.18
N LEU A 142 -6.50 -19.42 -0.15
CA LEU A 142 -5.62 -19.59 -1.31
C LEU A 142 -4.63 -20.75 -1.12
N LEU A 143 -4.41 -21.22 0.12
CA LEU A 143 -3.58 -22.40 0.39
C LEU A 143 -4.08 -23.65 -0.35
N LYS A 144 -5.41 -23.76 -0.58
CA LYS A 144 -6.01 -24.86 -1.36
C LYS A 144 -5.57 -24.89 -2.83
N GLN A 145 -4.98 -23.79 -3.30
CA GLN A 145 -4.48 -23.62 -4.66
C GLN A 145 -2.95 -23.54 -4.70
N ASN A 146 -2.27 -23.96 -3.63
CA ASN A 146 -0.80 -23.91 -3.50
C ASN A 146 -0.24 -22.48 -3.59
N ILE A 147 -1.00 -21.50 -3.11
CA ILE A 147 -0.60 -20.09 -3.05
C ILE A 147 -0.31 -19.75 -1.59
N ALA A 148 0.96 -19.49 -1.27
CA ALA A 148 1.39 -19.00 0.02
C ALA A 148 1.08 -17.50 0.17
N THR A 149 0.88 -17.06 1.42
CA THR A 149 0.53 -15.68 1.78
C THR A 149 1.60 -15.10 2.70
N MET A 150 2.33 -14.10 2.22
CA MET A 150 3.27 -13.33 3.02
C MET A 150 2.67 -11.96 3.35
N VAL A 151 2.63 -11.57 4.62
CA VAL A 151 2.00 -10.33 5.08
C VAL A 151 3.04 -9.44 5.74
N LEU A 152 3.28 -8.26 5.17
CA LEU A 152 4.18 -7.25 5.71
C LEU A 152 3.40 -6.27 6.61
N GLU A 153 3.73 -6.18 7.90
CA GLU A 153 3.18 -5.14 8.77
C GLU A 153 3.78 -3.79 8.35
N SER A 154 2.95 -2.84 7.90
CA SER A 154 3.44 -1.55 7.41
C SER A 154 4.11 -0.74 8.52
N PRO A 155 5.11 0.10 8.17
CA PRO A 155 5.58 1.17 9.05
C PRO A 155 4.39 1.98 9.60
N TYR A 156 4.54 2.54 10.80
CA TYR A 156 3.51 3.30 11.51
C TYR A 156 2.25 2.53 11.95
N TYR A 157 2.17 1.21 11.72
CA TYR A 157 1.01 0.38 12.08
C TYR A 157 1.37 -0.77 13.02
N GLY A 158 0.39 -1.26 13.78
CA GLY A 158 0.56 -2.40 14.67
C GLY A 158 1.71 -2.18 15.65
N ASN A 159 2.66 -3.12 15.67
CA ASN A 159 3.84 -3.04 16.52
C ASN A 159 4.92 -2.07 15.99
N ARG A 160 4.74 -1.52 14.79
CA ARG A 160 5.63 -0.52 14.16
C ARG A 160 5.10 0.91 14.32
N ARG A 161 4.00 1.10 15.05
CA ARG A 161 3.37 2.41 15.26
C ARG A 161 4.13 3.23 16.32
N PRO A 162 4.50 4.50 16.03
CA PRO A 162 5.07 5.40 17.02
C PRO A 162 4.16 5.58 18.23
N ILE A 163 4.75 5.64 19.43
CA ILE A 163 4.01 5.79 20.70
C ILE A 163 3.03 6.97 20.69
N MET A 164 3.44 8.09 20.09
CA MET A 164 2.62 9.32 20.04
C MET A 164 1.50 9.29 19.00
N GLN A 165 1.49 8.30 18.09
CA GLN A 165 0.48 8.18 17.05
C GLN A 165 -0.73 7.39 17.56
N ARG A 166 -1.93 7.95 17.37
CA ARG A 166 -3.19 7.26 17.68
C ARG A 166 -3.79 6.65 16.42
N GLY A 167 -4.04 5.34 16.46
CA GLY A 167 -4.63 4.61 15.33
C GLY A 167 -3.76 4.73 14.07
N SER A 168 -4.40 4.97 12.93
CA SER A 168 -3.76 5.09 11.61
C SER A 168 -3.53 6.52 11.13
N LYS A 169 -3.79 7.51 11.99
CA LYS A 169 -3.69 8.94 11.66
C LYS A 169 -2.24 9.38 11.79
N LEU A 170 -1.54 9.41 10.66
CA LEU A 170 -0.15 9.86 10.56
C LEU A 170 -0.03 11.32 11.01
N LEU A 171 1.06 11.64 11.72
CA LEU A 171 1.20 12.93 12.40
C LEU A 171 1.74 14.01 11.46
N CYS A 172 2.60 13.65 10.51
CA CYS A 172 3.16 14.56 9.52
C CYS A 172 2.89 14.08 8.09
N VAL A 173 2.91 15.00 7.12
CA VAL A 173 2.85 14.64 5.68
C VAL A 173 4.04 13.75 5.29
N SER A 174 5.23 14.06 5.79
CA SER A 174 6.44 13.23 5.61
C SER A 174 6.24 11.77 6.04
N ASP A 175 5.46 11.52 7.09
CA ASP A 175 5.25 10.17 7.63
C ASP A 175 4.56 9.27 6.60
N LEU A 176 3.67 9.83 5.78
CA LEU A 176 2.97 9.10 4.70
C LEU A 176 3.95 8.64 3.63
N LEU A 177 4.87 9.53 3.24
CA LEU A 177 5.87 9.23 2.23
C LEU A 177 6.96 8.27 2.77
N LEU A 178 7.37 8.43 4.03
CA LEU A 178 8.28 7.51 4.71
C LEU A 178 7.67 6.11 4.81
N LEU A 179 6.40 6.02 5.22
CA LEU A 179 5.64 4.76 5.24
C LEU A 179 5.67 4.09 3.87
N GLY A 180 5.34 4.84 2.82
CA GLY A 180 5.30 4.32 1.45
C GLY A 180 6.66 3.83 0.98
N LYS A 181 7.71 4.66 1.09
CA LYS A 181 9.06 4.31 0.65
C LYS A 181 9.59 3.06 1.35
N ALA A 182 9.45 2.98 2.68
CA ALA A 182 9.90 1.81 3.43
C ALA A 182 9.10 0.56 3.09
N THR A 183 7.77 0.67 2.91
CA THR A 183 6.94 -0.45 2.47
C THR A 183 7.38 -0.97 1.09
N ILE A 184 7.68 -0.08 0.15
CA ILE A 184 8.12 -0.43 -1.20
C ILE A 184 9.46 -1.16 -1.17
N ASP A 185 10.46 -0.62 -0.48
CA ASP A 185 11.80 -1.23 -0.40
C ASP A 185 11.77 -2.60 0.29
N GLU A 186 11.06 -2.71 1.42
CA GLU A 186 10.87 -3.97 2.14
C GLU A 186 10.18 -5.02 1.26
N SER A 187 9.16 -4.62 0.52
CA SER A 187 8.42 -5.51 -0.38
C SER A 187 9.29 -5.99 -1.54
N ARG A 188 10.13 -5.12 -2.11
CA ARG A 188 11.08 -5.50 -3.16
C ARG A 188 12.08 -6.53 -2.66
N SER A 189 12.66 -6.33 -1.48
CA SER A 189 13.56 -7.31 -0.85
C SER A 189 12.86 -8.63 -0.52
N LEU A 190 11.59 -8.60 -0.08
CA LEU A 190 10.81 -9.81 0.17
C LEU A 190 10.49 -10.59 -1.11
N LEU A 191 10.09 -9.91 -2.19
CA LEU A 191 9.88 -10.54 -3.49
C LEU A 191 11.17 -11.15 -4.02
N HIS A 192 12.29 -10.42 -3.92
CA HIS A 192 13.59 -10.96 -4.30
C HIS A 192 13.96 -12.20 -3.49
N TRP A 193 13.77 -12.19 -2.16
CA TRP A 193 14.01 -13.35 -1.31
C TRP A 193 13.11 -14.54 -1.67
N LEU A 194 11.83 -14.30 -1.97
CA LEU A 194 10.90 -15.35 -2.40
C LEU A 194 11.35 -16.06 -3.67
N GLU A 195 11.92 -15.29 -4.61
CA GLU A 195 12.36 -15.79 -5.91
C GLU A 195 13.75 -16.43 -5.87
N ALA A 196 14.72 -15.76 -5.26
CA ALA A 196 16.12 -16.14 -5.32
C ALA A 196 16.51 -17.17 -4.25
N GLU A 197 15.94 -17.08 -3.05
CA GLU A 197 16.35 -17.89 -1.90
C GLU A 197 15.30 -18.95 -1.54
N ALA A 198 14.02 -18.56 -1.51
CA ALA A 198 12.94 -19.50 -1.16
C ALA A 198 12.49 -20.37 -2.34
N GLY A 199 12.82 -19.99 -3.58
CA GLY A 199 12.57 -20.80 -4.78
C GLY A 199 11.12 -20.85 -5.26
N PHE A 200 10.31 -19.82 -5.00
CA PHE A 200 8.94 -19.76 -5.52
C PHE A 200 8.94 -19.49 -7.03
N SER A 201 8.21 -20.32 -7.78
CA SER A 201 8.16 -20.22 -9.25
C SER A 201 7.24 -19.13 -9.77
N LYS A 202 6.29 -18.68 -8.94
CA LYS A 202 5.40 -17.54 -9.23
C LYS A 202 5.30 -16.64 -8.01
N THR A 203 5.46 -15.36 -8.22
CA THR A 203 5.36 -14.34 -7.18
C THR A 203 4.36 -13.28 -7.57
N GLY A 204 3.74 -12.68 -6.57
CA GLY A 204 2.82 -11.58 -6.76
C GLY A 204 2.83 -10.64 -5.58
N ILE A 205 2.22 -9.48 -5.78
CA ILE A 205 2.01 -8.49 -4.74
C ILE A 205 0.59 -7.94 -4.85
N CYS A 206 -0.07 -7.82 -3.71
CA CYS A 206 -1.39 -7.25 -3.61
C CYS A 206 -1.48 -6.32 -2.41
N GLY A 207 -2.48 -5.45 -2.43
CA GLY A 207 -2.74 -4.56 -1.32
C GLY A 207 -4.05 -3.83 -1.49
N LEU A 208 -4.56 -3.29 -0.38
CA LEU A 208 -5.83 -2.57 -0.36
C LEU A 208 -5.61 -1.09 -0.13
N SER A 209 -6.33 -0.22 -0.84
CA SER A 209 -6.26 1.23 -0.66
C SER A 209 -4.82 1.72 -0.78
N MET A 210 -4.28 2.37 0.23
CA MET A 210 -2.85 2.72 0.34
C MET A 210 -1.91 1.56 0.00
N GLY A 211 -2.18 0.34 0.50
CA GLY A 211 -1.38 -0.84 0.19
C GLY A 211 -1.47 -1.26 -1.28
N GLY A 212 -2.59 -0.96 -1.95
CA GLY A 212 -2.74 -1.19 -3.38
C GLY A 212 -1.88 -0.24 -4.22
N VAL A 213 -1.77 1.03 -3.81
CA VAL A 213 -0.83 2.00 -4.39
C VAL A 213 0.60 1.48 -4.31
N HIS A 214 1.02 1.02 -3.12
CA HIS A 214 2.37 0.45 -2.94
C HIS A 214 2.57 -0.84 -3.73
N ALA A 215 1.56 -1.72 -3.81
CA ALA A 215 1.63 -2.94 -4.60
C ALA A 215 1.84 -2.62 -6.09
N ALA A 216 1.13 -1.61 -6.58
CA ALA A 216 1.27 -1.09 -7.94
C ALA A 216 2.70 -0.59 -8.19
N MET A 217 3.24 0.27 -7.32
CA MET A 217 4.61 0.79 -7.42
C MET A 217 5.66 -0.33 -7.40
N VAL A 218 5.52 -1.30 -6.49
CA VAL A 218 6.45 -2.45 -6.41
C VAL A 218 6.40 -3.29 -7.68
N GLY A 219 5.20 -3.60 -8.18
CA GLY A 219 5.02 -4.37 -9.42
C GLY A 219 5.60 -3.68 -10.65
N ALA A 220 5.43 -2.36 -10.74
CA ALA A 220 6.02 -1.53 -11.80
C ALA A 220 7.55 -1.52 -11.77
N LEU A 221 8.14 -1.49 -10.56
CA LEU A 221 9.59 -1.44 -10.37
C LEU A 221 10.27 -2.82 -10.42
N HIS A 222 9.51 -3.92 -10.47
CA HIS A 222 10.08 -5.26 -10.48
C HIS A 222 10.63 -5.60 -11.87
N PRO A 223 11.86 -6.16 -11.99
CA PRO A 223 12.50 -6.36 -13.29
C PRO A 223 11.98 -7.59 -14.05
N THR A 224 11.19 -8.44 -13.40
CA THR A 224 10.59 -9.64 -13.99
C THR A 224 9.07 -9.62 -13.86
N PRO A 225 8.33 -10.44 -14.61
CA PRO A 225 6.89 -10.55 -14.44
C PRO A 225 6.49 -10.99 -13.03
N VAL A 226 5.64 -10.18 -12.37
CA VAL A 226 4.98 -10.47 -11.09
C VAL A 226 3.50 -10.09 -11.17
N ALA A 227 2.65 -10.89 -10.56
CA ALA A 227 1.22 -10.61 -10.52
C ALA A 227 1.00 -9.39 -9.62
N THR A 228 0.44 -8.31 -10.17
CA THR A 228 0.31 -7.03 -9.47
C THR A 228 -1.16 -6.71 -9.28
N LEU A 229 -1.59 -6.61 -8.03
CA LEU A 229 -3.02 -6.72 -7.69
C LEU A 229 -3.45 -5.61 -6.73
N PRO A 230 -3.62 -4.37 -7.23
CA PRO A 230 -4.11 -3.26 -6.43
C PRO A 230 -5.63 -3.36 -6.23
N PHE A 231 -6.06 -3.38 -4.98
CA PHE A 231 -7.47 -3.44 -4.62
C PHE A 231 -7.91 -2.12 -4.02
N LEU A 232 -9.01 -1.55 -4.51
CA LEU A 232 -9.57 -0.28 -4.06
C LEU A 232 -8.49 0.80 -3.99
N ALA A 233 -7.61 0.90 -5.00
CA ALA A 233 -6.44 1.76 -4.96
C ALA A 233 -6.64 2.98 -5.87
N PRO A 234 -6.36 4.21 -5.40
CA PRO A 234 -6.29 5.37 -6.28
C PRO A 234 -4.99 5.35 -7.08
N HIS A 235 -4.91 6.18 -8.13
CA HIS A 235 -3.66 6.43 -8.85
C HIS A 235 -2.61 7.15 -7.97
N SER A 236 -3.03 7.90 -6.96
CA SER A 236 -2.18 8.69 -6.07
C SER A 236 -2.86 8.96 -4.71
N ALA A 237 -2.08 9.25 -3.68
CA ALA A 237 -2.56 9.78 -2.40
C ALA A 237 -3.23 11.16 -2.54
N VAL A 238 -2.99 11.92 -3.64
CA VAL A 238 -3.73 13.16 -3.93
C VAL A 238 -5.24 12.92 -3.86
N VAL A 239 -5.70 11.82 -4.44
CA VAL A 239 -7.11 11.52 -4.62
C VAL A 239 -7.87 11.48 -3.29
N PRO A 240 -7.54 10.59 -2.32
CA PRO A 240 -8.29 10.55 -1.07
C PRO A 240 -8.15 11.83 -0.23
N PHE A 241 -7.00 12.53 -0.29
CA PHE A 241 -6.70 13.70 0.56
C PHE A 241 -7.17 15.04 -0.01
N CYS A 242 -7.28 15.19 -1.32
CA CYS A 242 -7.62 16.45 -1.99
C CYS A 242 -8.99 16.42 -2.70
N GLU A 243 -9.51 15.23 -3.04
CA GLU A 243 -10.80 15.07 -3.74
C GLU A 243 -11.78 14.20 -2.95
N GLY A 244 -11.25 13.20 -2.25
CA GLY A 244 -12.01 12.22 -1.48
C GLY A 244 -12.22 12.61 -0.03
N LEU A 245 -12.71 11.65 0.74
CA LEU A 245 -13.14 11.84 2.12
C LEU A 245 -12.04 12.21 3.12
N TYR A 246 -10.74 11.99 2.80
CA TYR A 246 -9.68 12.40 3.73
C TYR A 246 -9.50 13.91 3.80
N GLN A 247 -10.00 14.68 2.83
CA GLN A 247 -10.00 16.14 2.93
C GLN A 247 -10.71 16.66 4.20
N HIS A 248 -11.71 15.93 4.71
CA HIS A 248 -12.45 16.32 5.91
C HIS A 248 -11.75 15.91 7.22
N VAL A 249 -10.75 15.04 7.16
CA VAL A 249 -10.01 14.54 8.32
C VAL A 249 -8.53 14.92 8.29
N THR A 250 -8.17 15.91 7.47
CA THR A 250 -6.85 16.53 7.39
C THR A 250 -6.79 17.77 8.29
N ALA A 251 -5.71 17.93 9.04
CA ALA A 251 -5.46 19.07 9.90
C ALA A 251 -5.00 20.30 9.10
N TRP A 252 -5.90 20.91 8.31
CA TRP A 252 -5.57 22.04 7.45
C TRP A 252 -4.99 23.23 8.20
N ASP A 253 -5.50 23.52 9.40
CA ASP A 253 -4.99 24.60 10.25
C ASP A 253 -3.54 24.35 10.68
N ALA A 254 -3.22 23.12 11.10
CA ALA A 254 -1.86 22.74 11.48
C ALA A 254 -0.89 22.83 10.28
N LEU A 255 -1.34 22.46 9.07
CA LEU A 255 -0.53 22.60 7.85
C LEU A 255 -0.32 24.06 7.46
N LYS A 256 -1.34 24.93 7.65
CA LYS A 256 -1.24 26.37 7.42
C LYS A 256 -0.30 27.04 8.42
N GLU A 257 -0.41 26.70 9.69
CA GLU A 257 0.46 27.21 10.76
C GLU A 257 1.92 26.83 10.52
N ASP A 258 2.20 25.56 10.22
CA ASP A 258 3.56 25.06 9.94
C ASP A 258 4.14 25.69 8.65
N ALA A 259 3.31 25.91 7.62
CA ALA A 259 3.73 26.62 6.40
C ALA A 259 4.01 28.11 6.63
N SER A 260 3.40 28.72 7.65
CA SER A 260 3.56 30.14 7.99
C SER A 260 4.69 30.39 8.98
N HIS A 261 5.39 29.35 9.43
CA HIS A 261 6.44 29.48 10.43
C HIS A 261 7.58 30.40 9.90
N PRO A 262 8.10 31.37 10.67
CA PRO A 262 9.03 32.40 10.19
C PRO A 262 10.32 31.92 9.52
N LEU A 263 10.70 30.66 9.78
CA LEU A 263 11.85 29.99 9.14
C LEU A 263 11.55 29.55 7.69
N VAL A 264 10.27 29.44 7.32
CA VAL A 264 9.79 29.15 5.97
C VAL A 264 9.56 30.51 5.28
N LYS A 265 10.48 30.89 4.38
CA LYS A 265 10.48 32.18 3.68
C LYS A 265 9.26 32.33 2.75
N CYS A 266 8.10 32.70 3.28
CA CYS A 266 6.96 33.16 2.49
C CYS A 266 6.68 34.63 2.82
N ASN A 267 6.87 35.51 1.83
CA ASN A 267 6.46 36.92 1.94
C ASN A 267 4.93 36.99 1.75
N GLY A 268 4.18 37.08 2.85
CA GLY A 268 2.71 37.23 2.86
C GLY A 268 1.97 36.18 3.70
N GLU A 269 0.69 36.41 3.97
CA GLU A 269 -0.16 35.45 4.67
C GLU A 269 -0.37 34.19 3.81
N VAL A 270 -0.06 33.01 4.35
CA VAL A 270 -0.31 31.74 3.67
C VAL A 270 -1.81 31.45 3.63
N THR A 271 -2.36 31.30 2.44
CA THR A 271 -3.78 30.97 2.22
C THR A 271 -4.03 29.46 2.29
N LEU A 272 -5.27 29.06 2.60
CA LEU A 272 -5.66 27.65 2.62
C LEU A 272 -5.50 26.99 1.24
N GLU A 273 -5.77 27.72 0.16
CA GLU A 273 -5.62 27.19 -1.20
C GLU A 273 -4.16 26.92 -1.56
N GLN A 274 -3.22 27.77 -1.12
CA GLN A 274 -1.78 27.50 -1.26
C GLN A 274 -1.36 26.25 -0.48
N VAL A 275 -1.90 26.02 0.72
CA VAL A 275 -1.64 24.81 1.53
C VAL A 275 -2.17 23.56 0.84
N LYS A 276 -3.39 23.61 0.29
CA LYS A 276 -3.97 22.49 -0.47
C LYS A 276 -3.15 22.18 -1.72
N GLU A 277 -2.71 23.21 -2.45
CA GLU A 277 -1.89 23.04 -3.64
C GLU A 277 -0.51 22.46 -3.31
N LYS A 278 0.13 22.93 -2.23
CA LYS A 278 1.35 22.32 -1.72
C LYS A 278 1.14 20.85 -1.37
N LEU A 279 0.04 20.51 -0.69
CA LEU A 279 -0.26 19.12 -0.35
C LEU A 279 -0.47 18.28 -1.61
N ARG A 280 -1.22 18.78 -2.60
CA ARG A 280 -1.41 18.13 -3.89
C ARG A 280 -0.07 17.87 -4.58
N SER A 281 0.81 18.87 -4.64
CA SER A 281 2.14 18.74 -5.23
C SER A 281 2.98 17.64 -4.54
N VAL A 282 3.05 17.68 -3.21
CA VAL A 282 3.79 16.68 -2.41
C VAL A 282 3.21 15.28 -2.57
N LEU A 283 1.88 15.12 -2.54
CA LEU A 283 1.25 13.81 -2.66
C LEU A 283 1.32 13.28 -4.10
N SER A 284 1.53 14.14 -5.11
CA SER A 284 1.74 13.71 -6.50
C SER A 284 3.04 12.90 -6.70
N LEU A 285 3.92 12.86 -5.71
CA LEU A 285 5.09 11.97 -5.65
C LEU A 285 4.66 10.49 -5.55
N THR A 286 3.43 10.23 -5.12
CA THR A 286 2.84 8.88 -5.01
C THR A 286 2.03 8.49 -6.25
N ASP A 287 2.13 9.25 -7.33
CA ASP A 287 1.38 9.00 -8.56
C ASP A 287 1.96 7.81 -9.33
N VAL A 288 1.22 6.71 -9.31
CA VAL A 288 1.57 5.44 -9.96
C VAL A 288 1.64 5.58 -11.48
N THR A 289 0.93 6.55 -12.08
CA THR A 289 0.95 6.74 -13.53
C THR A 289 2.31 7.22 -14.05
N LYS A 290 3.16 7.74 -13.16
CA LYS A 290 4.55 8.16 -13.45
C LYS A 290 5.56 7.00 -13.37
N PHE A 291 5.13 5.82 -12.93
CA PHE A 291 5.98 4.63 -12.86
C PHE A 291 6.01 3.91 -14.21
N PRO A 292 7.08 3.16 -14.51
CA PRO A 292 7.13 2.34 -15.72
C PRO A 292 5.98 1.35 -15.76
N VAL A 293 5.59 0.98 -16.99
CA VAL A 293 4.63 -0.10 -17.20
C VAL A 293 5.21 -1.41 -16.62
N PRO A 294 4.46 -2.17 -15.81
CA PRO A 294 4.90 -3.46 -15.28
C PRO A 294 5.36 -4.41 -16.39
N LYS A 295 6.28 -5.33 -16.07
CA LYS A 295 6.88 -6.22 -17.08
C LYS A 295 5.89 -7.11 -17.84
N ASP A 296 4.81 -7.50 -17.17
CA ASP A 296 3.66 -8.14 -17.81
C ASP A 296 2.37 -7.44 -17.36
N PRO A 297 1.89 -6.44 -18.11
CA PRO A 297 0.67 -5.72 -17.80
C PRO A 297 -0.56 -6.62 -17.77
N ASN A 298 -0.56 -7.76 -18.48
CA ASN A 298 -1.67 -8.69 -18.46
C ASN A 298 -1.83 -9.30 -17.06
N ALA A 299 -0.74 -9.50 -16.32
CA ALA A 299 -0.79 -9.99 -14.93
C ALA A 299 -1.18 -8.90 -13.91
N VAL A 300 -1.60 -7.72 -14.36
CA VAL A 300 -2.09 -6.62 -13.52
C VAL A 300 -3.62 -6.61 -13.52
N ILE A 301 -4.21 -6.72 -12.32
CA ILE A 301 -5.67 -6.69 -12.16
C ILE A 301 -6.02 -5.72 -11.04
N PHE A 302 -6.65 -4.60 -11.40
CA PHE A 302 -7.25 -3.67 -10.46
C PHE A 302 -8.63 -4.18 -10.06
N VAL A 303 -8.93 -4.19 -8.76
CA VAL A 303 -10.31 -4.42 -8.27
C VAL A 303 -10.81 -3.13 -7.64
N ALA A 304 -11.81 -2.50 -8.24
CA ALA A 304 -12.32 -1.19 -7.82
C ALA A 304 -13.82 -1.26 -7.47
N ALA A 305 -14.28 -0.31 -6.66
CA ALA A 305 -15.65 -0.25 -6.18
C ALA A 305 -16.48 0.75 -7.01
N THR A 306 -17.75 0.43 -7.28
CA THR A 306 -18.62 1.24 -8.15
C THR A 306 -19.07 2.56 -7.54
N ASP A 307 -19.17 2.63 -6.22
CA ASP A 307 -19.76 3.74 -5.46
C ASP A 307 -18.82 4.18 -4.33
N ASP A 308 -17.52 4.17 -4.62
CA ASP A 308 -16.44 4.45 -3.68
C ASP A 308 -16.36 5.95 -3.33
N GLY A 309 -16.59 6.28 -2.05
CA GLY A 309 -16.55 7.66 -1.55
C GLY A 309 -15.13 8.22 -1.37
N TYR A 310 -14.11 7.38 -1.40
CA TYR A 310 -12.71 7.77 -1.24
C TYR A 310 -11.99 7.90 -2.58
N ILE A 311 -12.37 7.07 -3.56
CA ILE A 311 -11.66 6.88 -4.81
C ILE A 311 -12.66 6.96 -5.98
N PRO A 312 -12.71 8.09 -6.70
CA PRO A 312 -13.57 8.22 -7.87
C PRO A 312 -13.11 7.28 -9.00
N LYS A 313 -14.07 6.86 -9.83
CA LYS A 313 -13.82 5.94 -10.96
C LYS A 313 -12.72 6.40 -11.91
N HIS A 314 -12.62 7.70 -12.16
CA HIS A 314 -11.62 8.25 -13.09
C HIS A 314 -10.19 7.91 -12.63
N SER A 315 -9.93 7.89 -11.33
CA SER A 315 -8.60 7.57 -10.78
C SER A 315 -8.15 6.15 -11.15
N VAL A 316 -9.07 5.20 -11.12
CA VAL A 316 -8.80 3.81 -11.50
C VAL A 316 -8.61 3.67 -13.02
N LEU A 317 -9.36 4.44 -13.80
CA LEU A 317 -9.23 4.45 -15.26
C LEU A 317 -7.92 5.10 -15.72
N GLU A 318 -7.39 6.08 -14.99
CA GLU A 318 -6.06 6.64 -15.24
C GLU A 318 -4.95 5.61 -15.02
N LEU A 319 -5.04 4.80 -13.96
CA LEU A 319 -4.14 3.66 -13.75
C LEU A 319 -4.19 2.68 -14.93
N GLN A 320 -5.39 2.29 -15.36
CA GLN A 320 -5.56 1.38 -16.50
C GLN A 320 -4.99 1.98 -17.79
N LYS A 321 -5.23 3.27 -18.03
CA LYS A 321 -4.71 3.99 -19.20
C LYS A 321 -3.18 4.06 -19.18
N ALA A 322 -2.59 4.30 -18.01
CA ALA A 322 -1.13 4.32 -17.85
C ALA A 322 -0.50 2.95 -18.14
N TRP A 323 -1.19 1.86 -17.80
CA TRP A 323 -0.70 0.49 -17.98
C TRP A 323 -1.56 -0.31 -18.97
N PRO A 324 -1.38 -0.07 -20.28
CA PRO A 324 -2.15 -0.77 -21.31
C PRO A 324 -1.93 -2.28 -21.23
N GLY A 325 -3.03 -3.04 -21.27
CA GLY A 325 -3.05 -4.50 -21.07
C GLY A 325 -3.52 -4.93 -19.67
N SER A 326 -3.56 -4.01 -18.70
CA SER A 326 -4.13 -4.27 -17.39
C SER A 326 -5.66 -4.38 -17.40
N GLU A 327 -6.21 -5.17 -16.47
CA GLU A 327 -7.65 -5.36 -16.31
C GLU A 327 -8.19 -4.54 -15.13
N VAL A 328 -9.38 -3.96 -15.29
CA VAL A 328 -10.16 -3.39 -14.17
C VAL A 328 -11.40 -4.22 -13.93
N ARG A 329 -11.57 -4.70 -12.70
CA ARG A 329 -12.77 -5.40 -12.22
C ARG A 329 -13.53 -4.51 -11.26
N TRP A 330 -14.82 -4.32 -11.53
CA TRP A 330 -15.69 -3.52 -10.69
C TRP A 330 -16.50 -4.41 -9.75
N VAL A 331 -16.52 -4.07 -8.46
CA VAL A 331 -17.38 -4.68 -7.45
C VAL A 331 -18.42 -3.68 -6.97
N THR A 332 -19.65 -4.13 -6.76
CA THR A 332 -20.73 -3.25 -6.27
C THR A 332 -20.50 -2.90 -4.81
N GLY A 333 -20.33 -1.62 -4.52
CA GLY A 333 -20.13 -1.14 -3.15
C GLY A 333 -19.35 0.17 -3.09
N GLY A 334 -19.22 0.69 -1.87
CA GLY A 334 -18.32 1.78 -1.50
C GLY A 334 -16.98 1.25 -0.99
N HIS A 335 -16.04 2.12 -0.67
CA HIS A 335 -14.70 1.75 -0.22
C HIS A 335 -14.73 0.83 0.99
N VAL A 336 -15.45 1.24 2.04
CA VAL A 336 -15.47 0.54 3.33
C VAL A 336 -16.23 -0.77 3.19
N SER A 337 -17.40 -0.74 2.56
CA SER A 337 -18.19 -1.96 2.34
C SER A 337 -17.42 -2.98 1.47
N SER A 338 -16.77 -2.54 0.40
CA SER A 338 -15.99 -3.41 -0.47
C SER A 338 -14.77 -4.01 0.22
N PHE A 339 -14.14 -3.23 1.11
CA PHE A 339 -13.03 -3.70 1.91
C PHE A 339 -13.40 -4.90 2.80
N PHE A 340 -14.65 -5.00 3.28
CA PHE A 340 -15.09 -6.12 4.11
C PHE A 340 -15.81 -7.24 3.35
N LEU A 341 -16.56 -6.91 2.30
CA LEU A 341 -17.49 -7.84 1.67
C LEU A 341 -16.92 -8.57 0.45
N HIS A 342 -15.92 -7.99 -0.25
CA HIS A 342 -15.47 -8.50 -1.55
C HIS A 342 -14.19 -9.35 -1.49
N GLY A 343 -13.99 -10.07 -0.37
CA GLY A 343 -12.84 -10.96 -0.19
C GLY A 343 -12.70 -12.03 -1.28
N ASP A 344 -13.81 -12.56 -1.80
CA ASP A 344 -13.79 -13.53 -2.90
C ASP A 344 -13.33 -12.92 -4.22
N ALA A 345 -13.74 -11.69 -4.52
CA ALA A 345 -13.31 -10.98 -5.73
C ALA A 345 -11.79 -10.72 -5.68
N PHE A 346 -11.26 -10.31 -4.52
CA PHE A 346 -9.83 -10.12 -4.32
C PHE A 346 -9.05 -11.43 -4.48
N ARG A 347 -9.52 -12.53 -3.89
CA ARG A 347 -8.91 -13.86 -4.06
C ARG A 347 -8.93 -14.31 -5.52
N LYS A 348 -10.04 -14.10 -6.23
CA LYS A 348 -10.15 -14.45 -7.65
C LYS A 348 -9.17 -13.64 -8.50
N ALA A 349 -9.02 -12.35 -8.23
CA ALA A 349 -8.00 -11.53 -8.90
C ALA A 349 -6.58 -12.05 -8.62
N ILE A 350 -6.29 -12.50 -7.39
CA ILE A 350 -5.00 -13.14 -7.05
C ILE A 350 -4.73 -14.37 -7.92
N VAL A 351 -5.69 -15.30 -7.96
CA VAL A 351 -5.57 -16.54 -8.73
C VAL A 351 -5.39 -16.23 -10.21
N ASP A 352 -6.24 -15.36 -10.78
CA ASP A 352 -6.21 -15.05 -12.20
C ASP A 352 -4.93 -14.32 -12.61
N GLY A 353 -4.43 -13.38 -11.79
CA GLY A 353 -3.17 -12.69 -12.05
C GLY A 353 -1.98 -13.63 -12.05
N LEU A 354 -1.92 -14.57 -11.09
CA LEU A 354 -0.88 -15.60 -11.05
C LEU A 354 -0.99 -16.59 -12.22
N ASN A 355 -2.21 -16.89 -12.68
CA ASN A 355 -2.43 -17.79 -13.82
C ASN A 355 -1.97 -17.18 -15.16
N ARG A 356 -1.89 -15.86 -15.27
CA ARG A 356 -1.34 -15.17 -16.45
C ARG A 356 0.18 -15.26 -16.55
N LEU A 357 0.86 -15.54 -15.44
CA LEU A 357 2.30 -15.75 -15.44
C LEU A 357 2.67 -17.15 -15.91
N SER A 358 3.82 -17.27 -16.57
CA SER A 358 4.48 -18.56 -16.81
C SER A 358 5.14 -19.08 -15.54
N TRP A 359 5.19 -20.39 -15.37
CA TRP A 359 6.00 -21.00 -14.30
C TRP A 359 7.49 -20.80 -14.64
N ARG A 360 8.27 -20.26 -13.70
CA ARG A 360 9.73 -20.23 -13.85
C ARG A 360 10.24 -21.67 -13.95
N LYS A 361 11.13 -21.94 -14.91
CA LYS A 361 11.81 -23.23 -14.99
C LYS A 361 12.70 -23.35 -13.74
N ALA A 362 12.68 -24.52 -13.10
CA ALA A 362 13.67 -24.82 -12.06
C ALA A 362 15.06 -24.61 -12.67
N SER A 363 15.90 -23.84 -12.00
CA SER A 363 17.33 -23.77 -12.36
C SER A 363 17.88 -25.21 -12.30
N PRO A 364 18.59 -25.69 -13.34
CA PRO A 364 19.10 -27.05 -13.43
C PRO A 364 19.93 -27.50 -12.22
#